data_AF-A0A2N2LI99-F1
#
_entry.id   AF-A0A2N2LI99-F1
#
_cell.length_a   1.000
_cell.length_b   1.000
_cell.length_c   1.000
_cell.angle_alpha   90.00
_cell.angle_beta   90.00
_cell.angle_gamma   90.00
#
_symmetry.space_group_name_H-M   'P 1'
#
loop_
_entity.id
_entity.type
_entity.pdbx_description
1 polymer ?
#
loop_
_entity_poly.entity_id
_entity_poly.type
_entity_poly.pdbx_seq_one_letter_code
_entity_poly.pdbx_strand_id
1 'polypeptide(L)'
;MPGTTAVEQSIQAFLPHEDSEDISNPIHSSATAQRYGFKAALVGGVTVWGWATPAILEALGPGWLDRGWADFAFRQPTYPGDTLAVRVAPGSDAGPDAWSVTMTNQDGVLCVVASVGLGNAPWIDEYVTPGPMAGQASPSPKPPLELASAPAGQDWRGMGEETPIPDAREFSSHGQRSTDALFIGERPRLHPAFIAGRAERIMRHNVSIPNSIHTRSRIQHLAPARAGQRITTGARFLEAYERKGHHIANFDCLVQGQDGTALARLRHWTIFRVAPPAERG
;
A
#
# COMPACT_ATOMS: atom_id res chain seq x y z
N MET A 1 20.17 18.56 -1.42
CA MET A 1 19.28 19.27 -2.36
C MET A 1 18.55 18.18 -3.13
N PRO A 2 17.20 18.18 -3.22
CA PRO A 2 16.50 17.29 -4.13
C PRO A 2 17.03 17.50 -5.56
N GLY A 3 17.08 16.43 -6.35
CA GLY A 3 17.52 16.54 -7.76
C GLY A 3 16.62 17.50 -8.53
N THR A 4 17.11 18.11 -9.61
CA THR A 4 16.25 18.92 -10.51
C THR A 4 15.87 18.18 -11.78
N THR A 5 16.31 16.93 -11.90
CA THR A 5 16.17 16.07 -13.08
C THR A 5 15.29 14.88 -12.77
N ALA A 6 14.59 14.38 -13.78
CA ALA A 6 13.83 13.14 -13.64
C ALA A 6 14.78 11.96 -13.35
N VAL A 7 14.31 11.02 -12.52
CA VAL A 7 14.94 9.74 -12.25
C VAL A 7 14.15 8.66 -12.98
N GLU A 8 14.87 7.76 -13.63
CA GLU A 8 14.29 6.64 -14.36
C GLU A 8 14.93 5.33 -13.91
N GLN A 9 14.07 4.35 -13.64
CA GLN A 9 14.47 2.99 -13.29
C GLN A 9 13.58 1.99 -14.02
N SER A 10 14.00 0.73 -14.05
CA SER A 10 13.21 -0.34 -14.64
C SER A 10 13.22 -1.56 -13.73
N ILE A 11 12.10 -2.28 -13.69
CA ILE A 11 12.00 -3.54 -12.97
C ILE A 11 11.19 -4.55 -13.76
N GLN A 12 11.63 -5.81 -13.76
CA GLN A 12 10.81 -6.91 -14.21
C GLN A 12 9.88 -7.35 -13.07
N ALA A 13 8.59 -7.29 -13.31
CA ALA A 13 7.56 -7.66 -12.36
C ALA A 13 7.60 -9.15 -12.02
N PHE A 14 7.36 -9.47 -10.75
CA PHE A 14 7.39 -10.83 -10.23
C PHE A 14 6.32 -11.03 -9.13
N LEU A 15 5.94 -12.28 -8.86
CA LEU A 15 5.17 -12.63 -7.67
C LEU A 15 6.14 -12.86 -6.50
N PRO A 16 5.94 -12.22 -5.35
CA PRO A 16 6.74 -12.49 -4.14
C PRO A 16 6.26 -13.72 -3.37
N HIS A 17 5.28 -14.45 -3.90
CA HIS A 17 4.68 -15.64 -3.31
C HIS A 17 4.36 -16.65 -4.41
N GLU A 18 4.02 -17.87 -4.01
CA GLU A 18 3.53 -18.90 -4.93
C GLU A 18 2.21 -18.48 -5.61
N ASP A 19 2.01 -18.92 -6.85
CA ASP A 19 0.73 -18.81 -7.55
C ASP A 19 -0.22 -19.92 -7.05
N SER A 20 -0.94 -19.64 -5.96
CA SER A 20 -1.83 -20.59 -5.28
C SER A 20 -3.10 -19.91 -4.79
N GLU A 21 -4.24 -20.62 -4.84
CA GLU A 21 -5.52 -20.14 -4.29
C GLU A 21 -5.55 -20.17 -2.76
N ASP A 22 -4.60 -20.85 -2.11
CA ASP A 22 -4.54 -20.99 -0.65
C ASP A 22 -3.90 -19.77 0.05
N ILE A 23 -3.45 -18.78 -0.73
CA ILE A 23 -2.94 -17.52 -0.19
C ILE A 23 -4.06 -16.69 0.43
N SER A 24 -3.70 -15.81 1.37
CA SER A 24 -4.69 -14.98 2.10
C SER A 24 -5.58 -14.08 1.24
N ASN A 25 -5.16 -13.75 0.01
CA ASN A 25 -5.91 -12.96 -0.95
C ASN A 25 -5.87 -13.65 -2.34
N PRO A 26 -6.76 -14.62 -2.59
CA PRO A 26 -6.67 -15.51 -3.75
C PRO A 26 -6.74 -14.81 -5.11
N ILE A 27 -7.24 -13.57 -5.21
CA ILE A 27 -7.23 -12.78 -6.45
C ILE A 27 -5.83 -12.60 -7.05
N HIS A 28 -4.77 -12.82 -6.27
CA HIS A 28 -3.38 -12.83 -6.74
C HIS A 28 -2.87 -14.21 -7.20
N SER A 29 -3.78 -15.18 -7.37
CA SER A 29 -3.54 -16.44 -8.08
C SER A 29 -4.12 -16.38 -9.48
N SER A 30 -3.52 -17.10 -10.42
CA SER A 30 -4.00 -17.18 -11.80
C SER A 30 -5.40 -17.79 -11.88
N ALA A 31 -5.64 -18.87 -11.12
CA ALA A 31 -6.92 -19.57 -11.13
C ALA A 31 -8.08 -18.68 -10.66
N THR A 32 -7.93 -17.94 -9.55
CA THR A 32 -8.97 -17.01 -9.10
C THR A 32 -9.06 -15.78 -10.01
N ALA A 33 -7.93 -15.17 -10.41
CA ALA A 33 -7.93 -13.97 -11.22
C ALA A 33 -8.67 -14.16 -12.56
N GLN A 34 -8.49 -15.31 -13.20
CA GLN A 34 -9.17 -15.66 -14.47
C GLN A 34 -10.69 -15.75 -14.32
N ARG A 35 -11.21 -16.22 -13.17
CA ARG A 35 -12.68 -16.21 -12.89
C ARG A 35 -13.26 -14.79 -12.88
N TYR A 36 -12.42 -13.80 -12.60
CA TYR A 36 -12.78 -12.37 -12.66
C TYR A 36 -12.34 -11.70 -13.98
N GLY A 37 -11.97 -12.48 -15.01
CA GLY A 37 -11.63 -11.96 -16.33
C GLY A 37 -10.25 -11.31 -16.43
N PHE A 38 -9.35 -11.52 -15.47
CA PHE A 38 -7.96 -11.10 -15.60
C PHE A 38 -7.15 -12.14 -16.39
N LYS A 39 -6.09 -11.69 -17.07
CA LYS A 39 -5.23 -12.54 -17.91
C LYS A 39 -4.50 -13.64 -17.14
N ALA A 40 -4.02 -13.31 -15.93
CA ALA A 40 -3.22 -14.17 -15.07
C ALA A 40 -3.24 -13.62 -13.62
N ALA A 41 -2.46 -14.21 -12.73
CA ALA A 41 -2.19 -13.67 -11.40
C ALA A 41 -1.80 -12.19 -11.46
N LEU A 42 -2.47 -11.37 -10.65
CA LEU A 42 -2.14 -9.96 -10.48
C LEU A 42 -1.02 -9.82 -9.47
N VAL A 43 0.00 -9.02 -9.75
CA VAL A 43 0.95 -8.61 -8.70
C VAL A 43 0.23 -7.72 -7.69
N GLY A 44 0.43 -7.97 -6.40
CA GLY A 44 -0.14 -7.17 -5.32
C GLY A 44 0.24 -5.69 -5.43
N GLY A 45 -0.74 -4.78 -5.30
CA GLY A 45 -0.52 -3.34 -5.47
C GLY A 45 0.57 -2.78 -4.56
N VAL A 46 0.63 -3.24 -3.30
CA VAL A 46 1.69 -2.83 -2.35
C VAL A 46 3.09 -3.25 -2.83
N THR A 47 3.21 -4.39 -3.50
CA THR A 47 4.46 -4.86 -4.09
C THR A 47 4.86 -3.97 -5.26
N VAL A 48 3.92 -3.69 -6.17
CA VAL A 48 4.14 -2.80 -7.31
C VAL A 48 4.55 -1.40 -6.85
N TRP A 49 3.84 -0.82 -5.88
CA TRP A 49 4.20 0.49 -5.32
C TRP A 49 5.59 0.51 -4.73
N GLY A 50 5.98 -0.56 -4.03
CA GLY A 50 7.29 -0.65 -3.41
C GLY A 50 8.45 -0.57 -4.39
N TRP A 51 8.27 -1.03 -5.63
CA TRP A 51 9.31 -0.92 -6.66
C TRP A 51 9.61 0.52 -7.10
N ALA A 52 8.75 1.49 -6.80
CA ALA A 52 9.06 2.90 -7.02
C ALA A 52 10.02 3.49 -5.97
N THR A 53 10.23 2.78 -4.85
CA THR A 53 11.00 3.29 -3.70
C THR A 53 12.40 3.75 -4.08
N PRO A 54 13.23 2.98 -4.83
CA PRO A 54 14.60 3.43 -5.10
C PRO A 54 14.64 4.70 -5.95
N ALA A 55 13.77 4.84 -6.95
CA ALA A 55 13.67 6.06 -7.77
C ALA A 55 13.20 7.28 -6.95
N ILE A 56 12.25 7.08 -6.01
CA ILE A 56 11.80 8.15 -5.11
C ILE A 56 12.93 8.57 -4.16
N LEU A 57 13.69 7.61 -3.62
CA LEU A 57 14.83 7.89 -2.75
C LEU A 57 15.97 8.62 -3.48
N GLU A 58 16.22 8.27 -4.73
CA GLU A 58 17.20 8.97 -5.57
C GLU A 58 16.77 10.42 -5.85
N ALA A 59 15.49 10.66 -6.12
CA ALA A 59 14.97 11.99 -6.42
C ALA A 59 14.84 12.90 -5.18
N LEU A 60 14.24 12.39 -4.10
CA LEU A 60 13.88 13.18 -2.90
C LEU A 60 14.86 12.98 -1.73
N GLY A 61 15.72 11.97 -1.78
CA GLY A 61 16.61 11.59 -0.70
C GLY A 61 15.94 10.77 0.41
N PRO A 62 16.73 10.19 1.34
CA PRO A 62 16.23 9.31 2.40
C PRO A 62 15.31 10.00 3.41
N GLY A 63 15.33 11.33 3.49
CA GLY A 63 14.43 12.11 4.35
C GLY A 63 12.95 11.97 3.97
N TRP A 64 12.64 11.49 2.75
CA TRP A 64 11.28 11.14 2.36
C TRP A 64 10.67 10.04 3.25
N LEU A 65 11.47 9.11 3.75
CA LEU A 65 11.02 8.05 4.67
C LEU A 65 10.64 8.58 6.06
N ASP A 66 11.07 9.79 6.41
CA ASP A 66 10.88 10.38 7.75
C ASP A 66 9.72 11.38 7.77
N ARG A 67 9.61 12.17 6.70
CA ARG A 67 8.72 13.34 6.61
C ARG A 67 8.18 13.57 5.20
N GLY A 68 8.13 12.52 4.40
CA GLY A 68 7.60 12.57 3.04
C GLY A 68 6.16 12.06 2.96
N TRP A 69 5.59 12.18 1.78
CA TRP A 69 4.25 11.69 1.49
C TRP A 69 4.15 11.09 0.09
N ALA A 70 3.10 10.31 -0.12
CA ALA A 70 2.71 9.75 -1.42
C ALA A 70 1.19 9.71 -1.58
N ASP A 71 0.70 9.99 -2.78
CA ASP A 71 -0.68 9.73 -3.23
C ASP A 71 -0.58 8.95 -4.53
N PHE A 72 -0.91 7.66 -4.51
CA PHE A 72 -0.74 6.76 -5.65
C PHE A 72 -2.00 5.98 -5.97
N ALA A 73 -2.25 5.76 -7.26
CA ALA A 73 -3.38 5.01 -7.77
C ALA A 73 -2.94 3.99 -8.84
N PHE A 74 -3.54 2.81 -8.79
CA PHE A 74 -3.37 1.74 -9.78
C PHE A 74 -4.41 1.92 -10.88
N ARG A 75 -3.94 2.11 -12.11
CA ARG A 75 -4.77 2.33 -13.30
C ARG A 75 -4.99 1.04 -14.08
N GLN A 76 -3.96 0.20 -14.14
CA GLN A 76 -3.98 -1.09 -14.80
C GLN A 76 -3.27 -2.13 -13.94
N PRO A 77 -3.70 -3.40 -13.99
CA PRO A 77 -3.00 -4.47 -13.30
C PRO A 77 -1.61 -4.69 -13.89
N THR A 78 -0.67 -5.08 -13.03
CA THR A 78 0.67 -5.53 -13.43
C THR A 78 0.72 -7.04 -13.34
N TYR A 79 1.32 -7.67 -14.35
CA TYR A 79 1.50 -9.13 -14.41
C TYR A 79 2.97 -9.52 -14.22
N PRO A 80 3.25 -10.73 -13.69
CA PRO A 80 4.60 -11.27 -13.67
C PRO A 80 5.19 -11.33 -15.08
N GLY A 81 6.44 -10.91 -15.22
CA GLY A 81 7.14 -10.80 -16.51
C GLY A 81 6.98 -9.46 -17.23
N ASP A 82 6.03 -8.60 -16.82
CA ASP A 82 5.97 -7.22 -17.32
C ASP A 82 7.27 -6.48 -16.98
N THR A 83 7.75 -5.64 -17.89
CA THR A 83 8.86 -4.72 -17.61
C THR A 83 8.27 -3.34 -17.33
N LEU A 84 8.36 -2.88 -16.08
CA LEU A 84 7.86 -1.57 -15.70
C LEU A 84 8.98 -0.53 -15.71
N ALA A 85 8.84 0.49 -16.55
CA ALA A 85 9.62 1.72 -16.46
C ALA A 85 9.03 2.61 -15.36
N VAL A 86 9.81 2.88 -14.32
CA VAL A 86 9.49 3.79 -13.21
C VAL A 86 10.13 5.14 -13.51
N ARG A 87 9.32 6.20 -13.58
CA ARG A 87 9.80 7.57 -13.79
C ARG A 87 9.34 8.47 -12.66
N VAL A 88 10.27 9.16 -12.02
CA VAL A 88 10.03 10.17 -10.98
C VAL A 88 10.50 11.53 -11.51
N ALA A 89 9.61 12.50 -11.70
CA ALA A 89 9.93 13.78 -12.32
C ALA A 89 9.44 14.99 -11.50
N PRO A 90 10.14 16.14 -11.51
CA PRO A 90 9.68 17.34 -10.81
C PRO A 90 8.33 17.82 -11.33
N GLY A 91 7.50 18.35 -10.45
CA GLY A 91 6.16 18.85 -10.76
C GLY A 91 5.10 17.73 -10.78
N SER A 92 3.94 18.06 -10.22
CA SER A 92 2.72 17.24 -10.30
C SER A 92 1.47 18.09 -10.04
N ASP A 93 0.31 17.49 -10.22
CA ASP A 93 -0.98 18.12 -9.91
C ASP A 93 -1.15 18.44 -8.40
N ALA A 94 -0.31 17.87 -7.54
CA ALA A 94 -0.31 18.15 -6.10
C ALA A 94 0.45 19.44 -5.72
N GLY A 95 1.15 20.07 -6.66
CA GLY A 95 1.87 21.33 -6.46
C GLY A 95 3.26 21.36 -7.10
N PRO A 96 3.89 22.55 -7.15
CA PRO A 96 5.18 22.75 -7.83
C PRO A 96 6.36 22.04 -7.14
N ASP A 97 6.31 21.88 -5.81
CA ASP A 97 7.35 21.19 -5.03
C ASP A 97 7.16 19.68 -4.94
N ALA A 98 6.03 19.18 -5.47
CA ALA A 98 5.72 17.77 -5.54
C ALA A 98 6.27 17.14 -6.82
N TRP A 99 6.51 15.84 -6.78
CA TRP A 99 7.07 15.05 -7.87
C TRP A 99 6.01 14.09 -8.40
N SER A 100 5.91 13.97 -9.71
CA SER A 100 5.12 12.92 -10.33
C SER A 100 5.89 11.60 -10.33
N VAL A 101 5.19 10.50 -10.12
CA VAL A 101 5.70 9.14 -10.30
C VAL A 101 4.78 8.42 -11.27
N THR A 102 5.37 7.77 -12.26
CA THR A 102 4.64 6.91 -13.20
C THR A 102 5.32 5.56 -13.30
N MET A 103 4.53 4.50 -13.47
CA MET A 103 5.02 3.17 -13.80
C MET A 103 4.31 2.69 -15.06
N THR A 104 5.07 2.52 -16.14
CA THR A 104 4.55 2.18 -17.46
C THR A 104 5.14 0.85 -17.91
N ASN A 105 4.32 -0.07 -18.43
CA ASN A 105 4.81 -1.37 -18.90
C ASN A 105 5.49 -1.28 -20.28
N GLN A 106 6.02 -2.40 -20.77
CA GLN A 106 6.69 -2.52 -22.07
C GLN A 106 5.82 -2.11 -23.27
N ASP A 107 4.50 -2.17 -23.14
CA ASP A 107 3.54 -1.84 -24.19
C ASP A 107 3.08 -0.37 -24.13
N GLY A 108 3.70 0.45 -23.26
CA GLY A 108 3.33 1.85 -23.07
C GLY A 108 2.07 2.04 -22.20
N VAL A 109 1.58 0.99 -21.54
CA VAL A 109 0.40 1.06 -20.66
C VAL A 109 0.80 1.64 -19.31
N LEU A 110 0.16 2.75 -18.94
CA LEU A 110 0.36 3.41 -17.65
C LEU A 110 -0.35 2.62 -16.53
N CYS A 111 0.42 1.89 -15.73
CA CYS A 111 -0.09 1.02 -14.68
C CYS A 111 -0.28 1.75 -13.35
N VAL A 112 0.67 2.63 -12.98
CA VAL A 112 0.61 3.40 -11.73
C VAL A 112 0.85 4.87 -12.01
N VAL A 113 0.06 5.72 -11.33
CA VAL A 113 0.31 7.16 -11.24
C VAL A 113 0.39 7.56 -9.78
N ALA A 114 1.33 8.44 -9.45
CA ALA A 114 1.42 9.00 -8.12
C ALA A 114 1.95 10.43 -8.11
N SER A 115 1.77 11.07 -6.96
CA SER A 115 2.52 12.26 -6.56
C SER A 115 3.21 11.97 -5.24
N VAL A 116 4.44 12.47 -5.08
CA VAL A 116 5.22 12.35 -3.84
C VAL A 116 5.85 13.70 -3.48
N GLY A 117 6.15 13.91 -2.21
CA GLY A 117 6.78 15.14 -1.77
C GLY A 117 7.38 15.05 -0.37
N LEU A 118 8.04 16.11 0.05
CA LEU A 118 8.57 16.29 1.40
C LEU A 118 7.67 17.23 2.21
N GLY A 119 7.71 17.10 3.53
CA GLY A 119 6.87 17.86 4.46
C GLY A 119 5.47 17.28 4.60
N ASN A 120 4.52 18.16 4.88
CA ASN A 120 3.12 17.78 5.01
C ASN A 120 2.49 17.63 3.63
N ALA A 121 1.75 16.55 3.43
CA ALA A 121 0.93 16.35 2.25
C ALA A 121 -0.17 17.42 2.17
N PRO A 122 -0.62 17.81 0.96
CA PRO A 122 -1.71 18.78 0.79
C PRO A 122 -3.04 18.35 1.45
N TRP A 123 -3.25 17.05 1.64
CA TRP A 123 -4.46 16.45 2.20
C TRP A 123 -4.31 16.05 3.67
N ILE A 124 -3.25 16.46 4.37
CA ILE A 124 -2.94 15.96 5.72
C ILE A 124 -4.06 16.21 6.74
N ASP A 125 -4.79 17.31 6.58
CA ASP A 125 -5.89 17.73 7.47
C ASP A 125 -7.20 16.99 7.17
N GLU A 126 -7.28 16.23 6.07
CA GLU A 126 -8.44 15.40 5.76
C GLU A 126 -8.47 14.11 6.61
N TYR A 127 -7.36 13.73 7.24
CA TYR A 127 -7.24 12.48 8.00
C TYR A 127 -8.07 12.45 9.27
N VAL A 128 -8.83 11.37 9.45
CA VAL A 128 -9.50 11.06 10.71
C VAL A 128 -8.61 10.13 11.52
N THR A 129 -8.13 10.61 12.66
CA THR A 129 -7.29 9.80 13.56
C THR A 129 -8.15 8.74 14.24
N PRO A 130 -7.82 7.44 14.14
CA PRO A 130 -8.59 6.38 14.79
C PRO A 130 -8.31 6.30 16.30
N GLY A 131 -9.28 5.79 17.06
CA GLY A 131 -9.10 5.45 18.47
C GLY A 131 -9.96 4.26 18.95
N PRO A 132 -9.50 3.41 19.89
CA PRO A 132 -8.22 3.40 20.59
C PRO A 132 -7.10 2.66 19.83
N MET A 133 -5.86 3.09 20.04
CA MET A 133 -4.65 2.54 19.40
C MET A 133 -4.01 1.37 20.16
N ALA A 134 -4.67 0.83 21.19
CA ALA A 134 -4.17 -0.36 21.88
C ALA A 134 -4.39 -1.62 21.03
N GLY A 135 -3.37 -2.48 20.97
CA GLY A 135 -3.47 -3.78 20.30
C GLY A 135 -4.53 -4.67 20.95
N GLN A 136 -5.46 -5.17 20.14
CA GLN A 136 -6.58 -6.02 20.54
C GLN A 136 -6.64 -7.27 19.65
N ALA A 137 -7.15 -8.38 20.18
CA ALA A 137 -7.34 -9.60 19.42
C ALA A 137 -8.36 -9.42 18.28
N SER A 138 -8.14 -10.11 17.16
CA SER A 138 -9.12 -10.15 16.06
C SER A 138 -10.47 -10.65 16.57
N PRO A 139 -11.60 -10.18 16.02
CA PRO A 139 -12.90 -10.79 16.27
C PRO A 139 -12.90 -12.26 15.84
N SER A 140 -13.61 -13.12 16.58
CA SER A 140 -13.81 -14.53 16.26
C SER A 140 -15.29 -14.91 16.46
N PRO A 141 -16.04 -15.22 15.38
CA PRO A 141 -15.64 -15.10 13.97
C PRO A 141 -15.44 -13.62 13.56
N LYS A 142 -14.70 -13.39 12.48
CA LYS A 142 -14.61 -12.05 11.86
C LYS A 142 -15.93 -11.74 11.14
N PRO A 143 -16.56 -10.58 11.38
CA PRO A 143 -17.76 -10.19 10.64
C PRO A 143 -17.44 -10.00 9.15
N PRO A 144 -18.38 -10.30 8.24
CA PRO A 144 -18.22 -9.97 6.83
C PRO A 144 -18.24 -8.45 6.63
N LEU A 145 -17.57 -7.96 5.59
CA LEU A 145 -17.73 -6.58 5.13
C LEU A 145 -18.71 -6.56 3.96
N GLU A 146 -19.84 -5.88 4.14
CA GLU A 146 -20.88 -5.72 3.11
C GLU A 146 -21.20 -4.25 2.90
N LEU A 147 -21.66 -3.90 1.70
CA LEU A 147 -21.95 -2.50 1.35
C LEU A 147 -23.09 -1.92 2.21
N ALA A 148 -24.16 -2.70 2.43
CA ALA A 148 -25.35 -2.25 3.14
C ALA A 148 -25.15 -2.07 4.66
N SER A 149 -24.15 -2.73 5.24
CA SER A 149 -23.86 -2.74 6.68
C SER A 149 -22.46 -2.19 7.00
N ALA A 150 -21.86 -1.46 6.06
CA ALA A 150 -20.51 -0.93 6.20
C ALA A 150 -20.39 -0.03 7.45
N PRO A 151 -19.35 -0.20 8.28
CA PRO A 151 -19.27 0.42 9.60
C PRO A 151 -18.75 1.87 9.54
N ALA A 152 -19.37 2.72 8.71
CA ALA A 152 -18.98 4.12 8.52
C ALA A 152 -18.89 4.88 9.85
N GLY A 153 -17.77 5.59 10.04
CA GLY A 153 -17.47 6.35 11.25
C GLY A 153 -16.94 5.53 12.43
N GLN A 154 -16.91 4.19 12.34
CA GLN A 154 -16.45 3.32 13.42
C GLN A 154 -14.95 3.07 13.35
N ASP A 155 -14.35 2.93 14.53
CA ASP A 155 -12.97 2.49 14.67
C ASP A 155 -12.86 0.96 14.70
N TRP A 156 -11.80 0.46 14.08
CA TRP A 156 -11.42 -0.94 14.12
C TRP A 156 -10.58 -1.27 15.35
N ARG A 157 -10.57 -2.55 15.74
CA ARG A 157 -9.68 -3.06 16.78
C ARG A 157 -8.23 -2.88 16.32
N GLY A 158 -7.44 -2.19 17.14
CA GLY A 158 -6.02 -1.99 16.89
C GLY A 158 -5.28 -3.32 16.72
N MET A 159 -4.43 -3.42 15.71
CA MET A 159 -3.58 -4.59 15.43
C MET A 159 -2.15 -4.29 15.86
N GLY A 160 -1.77 -4.82 17.03
CA GLY A 160 -0.40 -4.77 17.53
C GLY A 160 0.42 -5.94 16.98
N GLU A 161 1.62 -5.66 16.48
CA GLU A 161 2.51 -6.66 15.88
C GLU A 161 3.98 -6.35 16.17
N GLU A 162 4.77 -7.40 16.42
CA GLU A 162 6.22 -7.28 16.39
C GLU A 162 6.72 -7.12 14.95
N THR A 163 7.82 -6.38 14.77
CA THR A 163 8.51 -6.28 13.48
C THR A 163 9.92 -6.84 13.59
N PRO A 164 10.10 -8.17 13.70
CA PRO A 164 11.44 -8.75 13.82
C PRO A 164 12.34 -8.30 12.68
N ILE A 165 13.60 -8.00 13.00
CA ILE A 165 14.61 -7.59 12.01
C ILE A 165 14.74 -8.61 10.87
N PRO A 166 14.79 -9.94 11.12
CA PRO A 166 14.85 -10.94 10.04
C PRO A 166 13.68 -10.82 9.06
N ASP A 167 12.45 -10.68 9.56
CA ASP A 167 11.24 -10.60 8.74
C ASP A 167 11.19 -9.30 7.93
N ALA A 168 11.62 -8.17 8.51
CA ALA A 168 11.71 -6.90 7.80
C ALA A 168 12.76 -6.94 6.67
N ARG A 169 13.88 -7.63 6.90
CA ARG A 169 14.88 -7.89 5.85
C ARG A 169 14.31 -8.79 4.77
N GLU A 170 13.69 -9.91 5.13
CA GLU A 170 13.11 -10.86 4.18
C GLU A 170 12.04 -10.20 3.29
N PHE A 171 11.16 -9.40 3.89
CA PHE A 171 10.19 -8.59 3.15
C PHE A 171 10.86 -7.71 2.09
N SER A 172 12.00 -7.11 2.43
CA SER A 172 12.72 -6.16 1.57
C SER A 172 13.59 -6.87 0.53
N SER A 173 14.38 -7.88 0.92
CA SER A 173 15.29 -8.59 0.03
C SER A 173 14.58 -9.57 -0.89
N HIS A 174 13.60 -10.32 -0.40
CA HIS A 174 12.85 -11.27 -1.21
C HIS A 174 11.60 -10.61 -1.81
N GLY A 175 10.75 -10.04 -0.95
CA GLY A 175 9.46 -9.48 -1.36
C GLY A 175 9.55 -8.24 -2.24
N GLN A 176 10.66 -7.50 -2.16
CA GLN A 176 10.89 -6.28 -2.95
C GLN A 176 12.16 -6.34 -3.82
N ARG A 177 12.99 -7.39 -3.69
CA ARG A 177 14.31 -7.47 -4.34
C ARG A 177 15.19 -6.23 -4.09
N SER A 178 14.99 -5.58 -2.94
CA SER A 178 15.76 -4.40 -2.54
C SER A 178 17.16 -4.81 -2.11
N THR A 179 18.16 -4.09 -2.62
CA THR A 179 19.56 -4.20 -2.20
C THR A 179 20.01 -3.03 -1.33
N ASP A 180 19.13 -2.08 -1.04
CA ASP A 180 19.47 -0.87 -0.28
C ASP A 180 19.68 -1.18 1.21
N ALA A 181 20.85 -0.79 1.74
CA ALA A 181 21.24 -0.96 3.14
C ALA A 181 20.26 -0.31 4.13
N LEU A 182 19.47 0.69 3.70
CA LEU A 182 18.37 1.26 4.49
C LEU A 182 17.34 0.20 4.91
N PHE A 183 17.13 -0.83 4.10
CA PHE A 183 16.09 -1.85 4.30
C PHE A 183 16.65 -3.23 4.63
N ILE A 184 17.89 -3.54 4.23
CA ILE A 184 18.51 -4.86 4.48
C ILE A 184 19.67 -4.84 5.48
N GLY A 185 20.13 -3.66 5.90
CA GLY A 185 21.27 -3.49 6.80
C GLY A 185 21.01 -3.90 8.26
N GLU A 186 21.95 -3.57 9.16
CA GLU A 186 21.91 -3.95 10.59
C GLU A 186 20.68 -3.43 11.35
N ARG A 187 20.26 -2.20 11.05
CA ARG A 187 19.12 -1.52 11.70
C ARG A 187 18.10 -1.10 10.64
N PRO A 188 17.43 -2.06 9.99
CA PRO A 188 16.65 -1.76 8.80
C PRO A 188 15.44 -0.90 9.15
N ARG A 189 15.15 0.04 8.25
CA ARG A 189 13.88 0.75 8.20
C ARG A 189 12.81 -0.19 7.66
N LEU A 190 11.56 -0.02 8.10
CA LEU A 190 10.43 -0.68 7.47
C LEU A 190 10.24 -0.11 6.07
N HIS A 191 10.20 -0.98 5.06
CA HIS A 191 10.06 -0.58 3.66
C HIS A 191 8.74 0.18 3.42
N PRO A 192 8.67 1.19 2.52
CA PRO A 192 7.42 1.91 2.22
C PRO A 192 6.26 0.99 1.83
N ALA A 193 6.53 -0.11 1.11
CA ALA A 193 5.52 -1.14 0.82
C ALA A 193 5.02 -1.88 2.06
N PHE A 194 5.87 -2.11 3.07
CA PHE A 194 5.45 -2.70 4.36
C PHE A 194 4.48 -1.75 5.07
N ILE A 195 4.78 -0.45 5.08
CA ILE A 195 3.90 0.58 5.64
C ILE A 195 2.57 0.65 4.86
N ALA A 196 2.61 0.67 3.53
CA ALA A 196 1.41 0.64 2.69
C ALA A 196 0.55 -0.61 2.95
N GLY A 197 1.19 -1.77 3.13
CA GLY A 197 0.53 -3.04 3.44
C GLY A 197 -0.20 -3.08 4.79
N ARG A 198 0.08 -2.14 5.71
CA ARG A 198 -0.63 -2.08 7.00
C ARG A 198 -2.14 -1.92 6.85
N ALA A 199 -2.59 -1.19 5.83
CA ALA A 199 -4.00 -0.98 5.55
C ALA A 199 -4.75 -2.28 5.23
N GLU A 200 -4.16 -3.13 4.39
CA GLU A 200 -4.72 -4.46 4.06
C GLU A 200 -4.76 -5.36 5.31
N ARG A 201 -3.68 -5.34 6.09
CA ARG A 201 -3.55 -6.17 7.29
C ARG A 201 -4.56 -5.79 8.38
N ILE A 202 -4.75 -4.50 8.65
CA ILE A 202 -5.72 -4.05 9.67
C ILE A 202 -7.16 -4.34 9.25
N MET A 203 -7.46 -4.25 7.96
CA MET A 203 -8.76 -4.67 7.43
C MET A 203 -8.98 -6.17 7.67
N ARG A 204 -8.06 -7.03 7.22
CA ARG A 204 -8.17 -8.49 7.43
C ARG A 204 -8.10 -8.91 8.89
N HIS A 205 -7.56 -8.07 9.78
CA HIS A 205 -7.63 -8.29 11.24
C HIS A 205 -9.06 -8.14 11.78
N ASN A 206 -9.87 -7.29 11.17
CA ASN A 206 -11.18 -6.88 11.68
C ASN A 206 -12.36 -7.50 10.94
N VAL A 207 -12.24 -7.73 9.63
CA VAL A 207 -13.33 -8.23 8.79
C VAL A 207 -12.90 -9.43 7.94
N SER A 208 -13.89 -10.23 7.56
CA SER A 208 -13.73 -11.31 6.58
C SER A 208 -14.11 -10.78 5.20
N ILE A 209 -13.17 -10.87 4.26
CA ILE A 209 -13.39 -10.56 2.84
C ILE A 209 -12.72 -11.64 1.98
N PRO A 210 -13.36 -12.08 0.89
CA PRO A 210 -12.81 -13.16 0.07
C PRO A 210 -11.62 -12.68 -0.76
N ASN A 211 -11.72 -11.47 -1.32
CA ASN A 211 -10.72 -10.90 -2.22
C ASN A 211 -10.59 -9.40 -1.94
N SER A 212 -9.40 -8.86 -2.17
CA SER A 212 -9.19 -7.41 -2.19
C SER A 212 -8.29 -6.97 -3.34
N ILE A 213 -8.62 -5.83 -3.96
CA ILE A 213 -7.77 -5.20 -4.98
C ILE A 213 -7.48 -3.77 -4.56
N HIS A 214 -6.21 -3.48 -4.27
CA HIS A 214 -5.73 -2.15 -3.92
C HIS A 214 -5.87 -1.21 -5.12
N THR A 215 -6.61 -0.11 -4.95
CA THR A 215 -6.86 0.86 -6.04
C THR A 215 -6.14 2.19 -5.84
N ARG A 216 -6.02 2.66 -4.59
CA ARG A 216 -5.31 3.91 -4.25
C ARG A 216 -4.85 3.88 -2.79
N SER A 217 -3.75 4.56 -2.50
CA SER A 217 -3.44 5.00 -1.14
C SER A 217 -2.89 6.41 -1.11
N ARG A 218 -3.14 7.09 0.00
CA ARG A 218 -2.37 8.24 0.48
C ARG A 218 -1.55 7.80 1.69
N ILE A 219 -0.31 8.24 1.79
CA ILE A 219 0.59 7.92 2.90
C ILE A 219 1.36 9.17 3.30
N GLN A 220 1.34 9.51 4.58
CA GLN A 220 2.22 10.52 5.18
C GLN A 220 3.17 9.79 6.13
N HIS A 221 4.48 9.90 5.88
CA HIS A 221 5.52 9.52 6.81
C HIS A 221 5.70 10.63 7.85
N LEU A 222 5.73 10.26 9.13
CA LEU A 222 5.75 11.19 10.26
C LEU A 222 7.00 11.05 11.13
N ALA A 223 7.61 9.86 11.12
CA ALA A 223 8.85 9.58 11.84
C ALA A 223 9.58 8.38 11.20
N PRO A 224 10.88 8.19 11.49
CA PRO A 224 11.63 7.02 11.02
C PRO A 224 10.99 5.71 11.51
N ALA A 225 10.42 4.94 10.59
CA ALA A 225 9.88 3.61 10.90
C ALA A 225 11.00 2.57 10.86
N ARG A 226 11.41 2.04 12.02
CA ARG A 226 12.46 1.01 12.14
C ARG A 226 11.87 -0.34 12.52
N ALA A 227 12.49 -1.41 12.04
CA ALA A 227 12.23 -2.76 12.52
C ALA A 227 12.85 -2.97 13.91
N GLY A 228 12.56 -4.11 14.54
CA GLY A 228 13.04 -4.49 15.87
C GLY A 228 12.19 -3.90 17.00
N GLN A 229 10.98 -3.45 16.71
CA GLN A 229 10.04 -2.92 17.70
C GLN A 229 8.63 -3.46 17.47
N ARG A 230 7.78 -3.31 18.48
CA ARG A 230 6.34 -3.46 18.32
C ARG A 230 5.76 -2.23 17.62
N ILE A 231 4.85 -2.43 16.68
CA ILE A 231 4.01 -1.38 16.11
C ILE A 231 2.54 -1.70 16.34
N THR A 232 1.70 -0.67 16.41
CA THR A 232 0.25 -0.84 16.38
C THR A 232 -0.35 -0.10 15.20
N THR A 233 -1.26 -0.76 14.49
CA THR A 233 -2.06 -0.15 13.43
C THR A 233 -3.50 -0.03 13.92
N GLY A 234 -4.05 1.17 13.97
CA GLY A 234 -5.48 1.41 14.15
C GLY A 234 -6.08 1.93 12.84
N ALA A 235 -7.40 1.86 12.72
CA ALA A 235 -8.09 2.38 11.54
C ALA A 235 -9.48 2.90 11.85
N ARG A 236 -9.90 3.92 11.08
CA ARG A 236 -11.23 4.52 11.09
C ARG A 236 -11.86 4.23 9.74
N PHE A 237 -12.98 3.49 9.74
CA PHE A 237 -13.72 3.25 8.51
C PHE A 237 -14.47 4.52 8.12
N LEU A 238 -14.28 5.00 6.89
CA LEU A 238 -14.90 6.25 6.43
C LEU A 238 -16.20 5.94 5.71
N GLU A 239 -16.14 5.08 4.69
CA GLU A 239 -17.28 4.79 3.83
C GLU A 239 -17.05 3.48 3.04
N ALA A 240 -18.16 2.92 2.56
CA ALA A 240 -18.16 1.95 1.48
C ALA A 240 -19.10 2.44 0.39
N TYR A 241 -18.74 2.20 -0.87
CA TYR A 241 -19.56 2.59 -2.01
C TYR A 241 -19.39 1.61 -3.17
N GLU A 242 -20.32 1.67 -4.12
CA GLU A 242 -20.22 0.93 -5.37
C GLU A 242 -19.65 1.81 -6.49
N ARG A 243 -18.79 1.24 -7.33
CA ARG A 243 -18.33 1.86 -8.57
C ARG A 243 -18.12 0.80 -9.64
N LYS A 244 -18.85 0.89 -10.75
CA LYS A 244 -18.80 -0.08 -11.87
C LYS A 244 -19.00 -1.53 -11.38
N GLY A 245 -19.98 -1.74 -10.50
CA GLY A 245 -20.26 -3.01 -9.86
C GLY A 245 -19.28 -3.44 -8.75
N HIS A 246 -18.12 -2.81 -8.61
CA HIS A 246 -17.17 -3.14 -7.53
C HIS A 246 -17.60 -2.46 -6.22
N HIS A 247 -17.50 -3.18 -5.10
CA HIS A 247 -17.65 -2.54 -3.79
C HIS A 247 -16.29 -2.12 -3.26
N ILE A 248 -16.16 -0.84 -2.92
CA ILE A 248 -14.91 -0.21 -2.48
C ILE A 248 -15.07 0.24 -1.03
N ALA A 249 -14.06 -0.05 -0.21
CA ALA A 249 -13.92 0.48 1.13
C ALA A 249 -12.89 1.62 1.12
N ASN A 250 -13.18 2.67 1.88
CA ASN A 250 -12.29 3.79 2.13
C ASN A 250 -12.11 3.94 3.64
N PHE A 251 -10.87 3.95 4.11
CA PHE A 251 -10.57 4.04 5.54
C PHE A 251 -9.22 4.69 5.80
N ASP A 252 -9.12 5.34 6.95
CA ASP A 252 -7.88 5.92 7.46
C ASP A 252 -7.19 4.97 8.42
N CYS A 253 -5.86 4.99 8.44
CA CYS A 253 -5.03 4.23 9.36
C CYS A 253 -4.00 5.14 10.03
N LEU A 254 -3.68 4.79 11.27
CA LEU A 254 -2.53 5.30 11.99
C LEU A 254 -1.61 4.13 12.32
N VAL A 255 -0.32 4.27 12.02
CA VAL A 255 0.73 3.35 12.46
C VAL A 255 1.52 4.04 13.57
N GLN A 256 1.57 3.43 14.75
CA GLN A 256 2.32 3.92 15.91
C GLN A 256 3.42 2.95 16.32
N GLY A 257 4.55 3.50 16.74
CA GLY A 257 5.61 2.77 17.42
C GLY A 257 5.23 2.38 18.84
N GLN A 258 6.05 1.55 19.48
CA GLN A 258 5.84 1.05 20.84
C GLN A 258 5.75 2.17 21.89
N ASP A 259 6.42 3.29 21.65
CA ASP A 259 6.45 4.48 22.51
C ASP A 259 5.28 5.45 22.25
N GLY A 260 4.35 5.10 21.34
CA GLY A 260 3.24 5.94 20.93
C GLY A 260 3.56 6.94 19.82
N THR A 261 4.81 7.00 19.35
CA THR A 261 5.23 7.86 18.23
C THR A 261 4.44 7.49 16.97
N ALA A 262 3.77 8.46 16.36
CA ALA A 262 3.13 8.28 15.07
C ALA A 262 4.19 8.10 13.98
N LEU A 263 4.23 6.94 13.34
CA LEU A 263 5.19 6.61 12.28
C LEU A 263 4.64 6.97 10.91
N ALA A 264 3.36 6.69 10.66
CA ALA A 264 2.71 7.01 9.41
C ALA A 264 1.18 7.14 9.56
N ARG A 265 0.58 7.96 8.68
CA ARG A 265 -0.88 7.97 8.42
C ARG A 265 -1.13 7.48 7.01
N LEU A 266 -2.22 6.73 6.82
CA LEU A 266 -2.61 6.21 5.51
C LEU A 266 -4.09 6.43 5.28
N ARG A 267 -4.50 6.78 4.05
CA ARG A 267 -5.87 6.62 3.57
C ARG A 267 -5.84 5.58 2.48
N HIS A 268 -6.70 4.58 2.56
CA HIS A 268 -6.64 3.43 1.67
C HIS A 268 -7.98 3.18 0.98
N TRP A 269 -7.91 2.94 -0.33
CA TRP A 269 -9.04 2.50 -1.12
C TRP A 269 -8.77 1.11 -1.69
N THR A 270 -9.66 0.18 -1.35
CA THR A 270 -9.57 -1.20 -1.82
C THR A 270 -10.95 -1.71 -2.24
N ILE A 271 -10.97 -2.44 -3.35
CA ILE A 271 -12.15 -3.21 -3.74
C ILE A 271 -12.23 -4.41 -2.81
N PHE A 272 -13.28 -4.54 -2.02
CA PHE A 272 -13.49 -5.72 -1.15
C PHE A 272 -14.51 -6.72 -1.73
N ARG A 273 -15.23 -6.32 -2.80
CA ARG A 273 -16.00 -7.22 -3.67
C ARG A 273 -15.71 -6.89 -5.12
N VAL A 274 -15.08 -7.83 -5.81
CA VAL A 274 -14.79 -7.70 -7.23
C VAL A 274 -16.05 -8.09 -8.02
N ALA A 275 -16.56 -7.18 -8.86
CA ALA A 275 -17.63 -7.53 -9.78
C ALA A 275 -17.18 -8.66 -10.73
N PRO A 276 -17.96 -9.74 -10.91
CA PRO A 276 -17.75 -10.67 -12.01
C PRO A 276 -17.97 -9.95 -13.35
N PRO A 277 -17.47 -10.49 -14.48
CA PRO A 277 -17.58 -9.85 -15.79
C PRO A 277 -19.00 -9.43 -16.18
N ALA A 278 -20.02 -10.20 -15.79
CA ALA A 278 -21.43 -9.91 -16.08
C ALA A 278 -22.00 -8.67 -15.35
N GLU A 279 -21.35 -8.23 -14.27
CA GLU A 279 -21.79 -7.06 -13.46
C GLU A 279 -20.99 -5.79 -13.78
N ARG A 280 -19.99 -5.87 -14.67
CA ARG A 280 -19.17 -4.73 -15.08
C ARG A 280 -19.86 -4.03 -16.26
N GLY A 281 -20.79 -3.13 -15.93
CA GLY A 281 -21.44 -2.25 -16.91
C GLY A 281 -20.47 -1.34 -17.66
#